data_AF-A0A819NT66-F1
#
_entry.id   AF-A0A819NT66-F1
#
_cell.length_a   1.000
_cell.length_b   1.000
_cell.length_c   1.000
_cell.angle_alpha   90.00
_cell.angle_beta   90.00
_cell.angle_gamma   90.00
#
_symmetry.space_group_name_H-M   'P 1'
#
loop_
_entity.id
_entity.type
_entity.pdbx_description
1 polymer ?
#
loop_
_entity_poly.entity_id
_entity_poly.type
_entity_poly.pdbx_seq_one_letter_code
_entity_poly.pdbx_strand_id
1 'polypeptide(L)'
;MDKENFLSYIKTCTALNIPARVVQNEVYSVDGDQAPSFRTVRRWKKWFREGREGVEDEARPGRPITKIIYENIEQVRLLIDDDPYMTIEEMQEQTGLNYGTTQRIIFDHLQLTKNYRSLYS
;
A
#
# COMPACT_ATOMS: atom_id res chain seq x y z
N MET A 1 -1.39 -5.34 -22.39
CA MET A 1 -2.40 -5.62 -21.35
C MET A 1 -2.05 -4.85 -20.07
N ASP A 2 -3.04 -4.37 -19.32
CA ASP A 2 -2.79 -3.81 -17.98
C ASP A 2 -2.44 -4.90 -16.96
N LYS A 3 -1.75 -4.53 -15.87
CA LYS A 3 -1.32 -5.44 -14.79
C LYS A 3 -2.48 -6.25 -14.20
N GLU A 4 -3.65 -5.62 -14.10
CA GLU A 4 -4.88 -6.24 -13.60
C GLU A 4 -5.38 -7.38 -14.51
N ASN A 5 -5.24 -7.21 -15.83
CA ASN A 5 -5.61 -8.23 -16.81
C ASN A 5 -4.70 -9.46 -16.72
N PHE A 6 -3.38 -9.26 -16.52
CA PHE A 6 -2.47 -10.37 -16.29
C PHE A 6 -2.78 -11.15 -15.00
N LEU A 7 -3.14 -10.44 -13.92
CA LEU A 7 -3.49 -11.07 -12.65
C LEU A 7 -4.77 -11.90 -12.78
N SER A 8 -5.80 -11.36 -13.43
CA SER A 8 -7.05 -12.08 -13.70
C SER A 8 -6.79 -13.35 -14.53
N TYR A 9 -6.02 -13.24 -15.62
CA TYR A 9 -5.65 -14.39 -16.45
C TYR A 9 -4.84 -15.44 -15.66
N ILE A 10 -3.86 -15.02 -14.87
CA ILE A 10 -3.02 -15.94 -14.09
C ILE A 10 -3.84 -16.60 -12.96
N LYS A 11 -4.87 -15.92 -12.43
CA LYS A 11 -5.82 -16.48 -11.46
C LYS A 11 -6.62 -17.62 -12.08
N THR A 12 -7.25 -17.40 -13.23
CA THR A 12 -8.03 -18.43 -13.93
C THR A 12 -7.15 -19.62 -14.32
N CYS A 13 -5.95 -19.37 -14.87
CA CYS A 13 -4.99 -20.43 -15.17
C CYS A 13 -4.49 -21.19 -13.92
N THR A 14 -4.56 -20.58 -12.73
CA THR A 14 -4.22 -21.27 -11.47
C THR A 14 -5.34 -22.19 -11.04
N ALA A 15 -6.60 -21.74 -11.12
CA ALA A 15 -7.77 -22.58 -10.87
C ALA A 15 -7.84 -23.78 -11.83
N LEU A 16 -7.41 -23.60 -13.08
CA LEU A 16 -7.33 -24.65 -14.11
C LEU A 16 -6.08 -25.55 -14.00
N ASN A 17 -5.24 -25.37 -12.96
CA ASN A 17 -3.99 -26.13 -12.78
C ASN A 17 -2.99 -26.08 -13.96
N ILE A 18 -3.05 -25.03 -14.78
CA ILE A 18 -2.14 -24.85 -15.92
C ILE A 18 -0.71 -24.57 -15.39
N PRO A 19 0.35 -25.23 -15.91
CA PRO A 19 1.73 -24.97 -15.46
C PRO A 19 2.18 -23.52 -15.69
N ALA A 20 2.95 -22.95 -14.76
CA ALA A 20 3.41 -21.56 -14.83
C ALA A 20 4.21 -21.22 -16.09
N ARG A 21 4.91 -22.22 -16.66
CA ARG A 21 5.71 -22.06 -17.88
C ARG A 21 4.83 -21.85 -19.11
N VAL A 22 3.72 -22.58 -19.19
CA VAL A 22 2.74 -22.44 -20.28
C VAL A 22 2.11 -21.05 -20.22
N VAL A 23 1.63 -20.66 -19.04
CA VAL A 23 1.05 -19.33 -18.82
C VAL A 23 2.03 -18.21 -19.18
N GLN A 24 3.31 -18.32 -18.80
CA GLN A 24 4.30 -17.30 -19.14
C GLN A 24 4.58 -17.23 -20.64
N ASN A 25 4.65 -18.37 -21.34
CA ASN A 25 4.85 -18.38 -22.78
C ASN A 25 3.65 -17.77 -23.52
N GLU A 26 2.43 -18.10 -23.12
CA GLU A 26 1.21 -17.52 -23.71
C GLU A 26 1.15 -16.01 -23.49
N VAL A 27 1.39 -15.56 -22.27
CA VAL A 27 1.37 -14.12 -21.96
C VAL A 27 2.49 -13.38 -22.69
N TYR A 28 3.68 -13.98 -22.80
CA TYR A 28 4.78 -13.42 -23.59
C TYR A 28 4.47 -13.38 -25.10
N SER A 29 3.73 -14.35 -25.63
CA SER A 29 3.34 -14.37 -27.04
C SER A 29 2.38 -13.24 -27.41
N VAL A 30 1.61 -12.73 -26.45
CA VAL A 30 0.63 -11.66 -26.64
C VAL A 30 1.25 -10.28 -26.38
N ASP A 31 2.03 -10.14 -25.31
CA ASP A 31 2.49 -8.83 -24.82
C ASP A 31 4.02 -8.61 -24.84
N GLY A 32 4.80 -9.61 -25.29
CA GLY A 32 6.25 -9.50 -25.45
C GLY A 32 6.95 -8.98 -24.20
N ASP A 33 7.69 -7.88 -24.32
CA ASP A 33 8.45 -7.28 -23.22
C ASP A 33 7.58 -6.67 -22.11
N GLN A 34 6.29 -6.43 -22.37
CA GLN A 34 5.34 -5.98 -21.35
C GLN A 34 4.81 -7.15 -20.51
N ALA A 35 5.11 -8.40 -20.89
CA ALA A 35 4.66 -9.57 -20.17
C ALA A 35 5.37 -9.72 -18.81
N PRO A 36 4.66 -10.18 -17.77
CA PRO A 36 5.27 -10.53 -16.50
C PRO A 36 6.32 -11.64 -16.66
N SER A 37 7.46 -11.44 -16.00
CA SER A 37 8.52 -12.45 -15.96
C SER A 37 8.02 -13.78 -15.40
N PHE A 38 8.68 -14.89 -15.75
CA PHE A 38 8.38 -16.21 -15.20
C PHE A 38 8.39 -16.23 -13.65
N ARG A 39 9.30 -15.48 -13.01
CA ARG A 39 9.35 -15.35 -11.55
C ARG A 39 8.09 -14.68 -11.00
N THR A 40 7.61 -13.64 -11.68
CA THR A 40 6.38 -12.92 -11.33
C THR A 40 5.16 -13.83 -11.46
N VAL A 41 5.02 -14.55 -12.59
CA VAL A 41 3.94 -15.51 -12.80
C VAL A 41 3.93 -16.59 -11.72
N ARG A 42 5.09 -17.18 -11.39
CA ARG A 42 5.20 -18.20 -10.34
C ARG A 42 4.77 -17.66 -8.97
N ARG A 43 5.15 -16.42 -8.63
CA ARG A 43 4.76 -15.75 -7.39
C ARG A 43 3.25 -15.58 -7.30
N TRP A 44 2.62 -15.05 -8.35
CA TRP A 44 1.17 -14.87 -8.38
C TRP A 44 0.40 -16.19 -8.34
N LYS A 45 0.85 -17.22 -9.09
CA LYS A 45 0.24 -18.56 -8.98
C LYS A 45 0.34 -19.14 -7.56
N LYS A 46 1.46 -18.90 -6.85
CA LYS A 46 1.60 -19.32 -5.44
C LYS A 46 0.58 -18.60 -4.57
N TRP A 47 0.44 -17.28 -4.71
CA TRP A 47 -0.54 -16.49 -3.98
C TRP A 47 -1.98 -16.97 -4.20
N PHE A 48 -2.37 -17.22 -5.44
CA PHE A 48 -3.71 -17.71 -5.75
C PHE A 48 -3.98 -19.12 -5.19
N ARG A 49 -2.98 -20.00 -5.13
CA ARG A 49 -3.13 -21.31 -4.45
C ARG A 49 -3.27 -21.18 -2.94
N GLU A 50 -2.66 -20.17 -2.35
CA GLU A 50 -2.73 -19.87 -0.92
C GLU A 50 -4.01 -19.11 -0.55
N GLY A 51 -4.95 -18.95 -1.48
CA GLY A 51 -6.23 -18.27 -1.23
C GLY A 51 -6.13 -16.75 -1.12
N ARG A 52 -5.01 -16.15 -1.54
CA ARG A 52 -4.84 -14.70 -1.57
C ARG A 52 -5.52 -14.17 -2.84
N GLU A 53 -6.77 -13.71 -2.70
CA GLU A 53 -7.59 -13.23 -3.81
C GLU A 53 -7.45 -11.73 -4.11
N GLY A 54 -6.69 -11.01 -3.29
CA GLY A 54 -6.48 -9.56 -3.45
C GLY A 54 -5.39 -9.21 -4.47
N VAL A 55 -5.77 -8.39 -5.45
CA VAL A 55 -4.84 -7.45 -6.13
C VAL A 55 -4.54 -6.26 -5.22
N GLU A 56 -5.22 -6.17 -4.08
CA GLU A 56 -4.82 -5.27 -2.99
C GLU A 56 -3.47 -5.73 -2.46
N ASP A 57 -2.46 -4.88 -2.67
CA ASP A 57 -1.14 -5.03 -2.08
C ASP A 57 -1.32 -5.36 -0.59
N GLU A 58 -1.11 -6.62 -0.21
CA GLU A 58 -0.84 -6.97 1.17
C GLU A 58 0.25 -6.01 1.66
N ALA A 59 -0.07 -5.28 2.73
CA ALA A 59 0.72 -4.16 3.22
C ALA A 59 2.21 -4.49 3.22
N ARG A 60 2.93 -3.94 2.23
CA ARG A 60 4.38 -3.92 2.26
C ARG A 60 4.78 -2.97 3.37
N PRO A 61 5.63 -3.39 4.34
CA PRO A 61 6.22 -2.44 5.27
C PRO A 61 7.02 -1.42 4.42
N GLY A 62 6.50 -0.20 4.34
CA GLY A 62 7.08 0.89 3.54
C GLY A 62 6.08 1.86 2.90
N ARG A 63 4.80 1.49 2.68
CA ARG A 63 3.78 2.45 2.18
C ARG A 63 2.34 2.03 2.54
N PRO A 64 1.57 2.81 3.32
CA PRO A 64 0.15 2.55 3.49
C PRO A 64 -0.73 3.06 2.33
N ILE A 65 -1.60 2.18 1.87
CA ILE A 65 -3.06 2.30 1.61
C ILE A 65 -3.62 3.73 1.67
N THR A 66 -3.87 4.31 0.48
CA THR A 66 -4.32 5.70 0.26
C THR A 66 -5.55 6.11 1.07
N LYS A 67 -6.47 5.18 1.35
CA LYS A 67 -7.70 5.45 2.12
C LYS A 67 -7.44 5.58 3.63
N ILE A 68 -6.65 4.67 4.18
CA ILE A 68 -6.24 4.69 5.60
C ILE A 68 -5.38 5.94 5.87
N ILE A 69 -4.54 6.35 4.92
CA ILE A 69 -3.79 7.60 5.04
C ILE A 69 -4.70 8.82 5.07
N TYR A 70 -5.72 8.91 4.21
CA TYR A 70 -6.62 10.06 4.21
C TYR A 70 -7.41 10.16 5.53
N GLU A 71 -7.93 9.05 6.02
CA GLU A 71 -8.60 8.98 7.33
C GLU A 71 -7.67 9.45 8.46
N ASN A 72 -6.41 8.99 8.47
CA ASN A 72 -5.41 9.40 9.46
C ASN A 72 -5.03 10.89 9.34
N ILE A 73 -4.94 11.44 8.12
CA ILE A 73 -4.66 12.86 7.88
C ILE A 73 -5.81 13.72 8.42
N GLU A 74 -7.05 13.37 8.12
CA GLU A 74 -8.22 14.11 8.61
C GLU A 74 -8.33 14.01 10.14
N GLN A 75 -8.04 12.87 10.74
CA GLN A 75 -8.00 12.74 12.20
C GLN A 75 -6.97 13.70 12.83
N VAL A 76 -5.71 13.68 12.34
CA VAL A 76 -4.67 14.58 12.86
C VAL A 76 -5.03 16.05 12.60
N ARG A 77 -5.63 16.36 11.45
CA ARG A 77 -6.11 17.72 11.14
C ARG A 77 -7.17 18.20 12.12
N LEU A 78 -8.16 17.37 12.42
CA LEU A 78 -9.22 17.70 13.38
C LEU A 78 -8.67 17.97 14.77
N LEU A 79 -7.66 17.20 15.20
CA LEU A 79 -6.99 17.43 16.49
C LEU A 79 -6.26 18.77 16.55
N ILE A 80 -5.61 19.17 15.45
CA ILE A 80 -4.93 20.47 15.35
C ILE A 80 -5.91 21.63 15.27
N ASP A 81 -7.03 21.44 14.55
CA ASP A 81 -8.10 22.44 14.46
C ASP A 81 -8.82 22.63 15.80
N ASP A 82 -8.91 21.59 16.64
CA ASP A 82 -9.47 21.64 17.99
C ASP A 82 -8.51 22.27 19.01
N ASP A 83 -7.24 21.84 19.03
CA ASP A 83 -6.19 22.44 19.86
C ASP A 83 -4.86 22.61 19.07
N PRO A 84 -4.55 23.85 18.64
CA PRO A 84 -3.31 24.15 17.93
C PRO A 84 -2.03 23.90 18.75
N TYR A 85 -2.12 23.78 20.08
CA TYR A 85 -0.98 23.55 20.97
C TYR A 85 -0.76 22.06 21.29
N MET A 86 -1.62 21.17 20.80
CA MET A 86 -1.53 19.73 21.06
C MET A 86 -0.19 19.16 20.57
N THR A 87 0.46 18.39 21.43
CA THR A 87 1.77 17.80 21.12
C THR A 87 1.64 16.56 20.22
N ILE A 88 2.75 16.17 19.58
CA ILE A 88 2.78 14.94 18.77
C ILE A 88 2.44 13.71 19.63
N GLU A 89 2.89 13.67 20.89
CA GLU A 89 2.63 12.56 21.80
C GLU A 89 1.14 12.41 22.10
N GLU A 90 0.45 13.51 22.42
CA GLU A 90 -1.01 13.50 22.64
C GLU A 90 -1.77 13.09 21.38
N MET A 91 -1.34 13.54 20.19
CA MET A 91 -1.93 13.09 18.93
C MET A 91 -1.73 11.59 18.70
N GLN A 92 -0.58 11.03 19.09
CA GLN A 92 -0.35 9.58 19.00
C GLN A 92 -1.27 8.80 19.94
N GLU A 93 -1.49 9.28 21.16
CA GLU A 93 -2.41 8.63 22.10
C GLU A 93 -3.85 8.62 21.57
N GLN A 94 -4.28 9.70 20.94
CA GLN A 94 -5.64 9.80 20.41
C GLN A 94 -5.86 9.05 19.09
N THR A 95 -4.87 9.07 18.19
CA THR A 95 -4.98 8.44 16.86
C THR A 95 -4.47 6.99 16.83
N GLY A 96 -3.70 6.57 17.83
CA GLY A 96 -3.00 5.28 17.85
C GLY A 96 -1.87 5.18 16.82
N LEU A 97 -1.49 6.30 16.18
CA LEU A 97 -0.42 6.34 15.19
C LEU A 97 0.96 6.37 15.84
N ASN A 98 1.97 5.89 15.12
CA ASN A 98 3.35 6.04 15.56
C ASN A 98 3.89 7.45 15.26
N TYR A 99 4.87 7.88 16.05
CA TYR A 99 5.49 9.20 15.98
C TYR A 99 5.90 9.59 14.55
N GLY A 100 6.59 8.69 13.85
CA GLY A 100 7.06 8.97 12.49
C GLY A 100 5.93 9.18 11.48
N THR A 101 4.80 8.50 11.65
CA THR A 101 3.61 8.65 10.80
C THR A 101 2.91 9.97 11.10
N THR A 102 2.69 10.29 12.38
CA THR A 102 2.09 11.57 12.81
C THR A 102 2.95 12.75 12.37
N GLN A 103 4.27 12.68 12.58
CA GLN A 103 5.22 13.69 12.15
C GLN A 103 5.18 13.92 10.63
N ARG A 104 5.14 12.84 9.85
CA ARG A 104 5.05 12.91 8.40
C ARG A 104 3.72 13.51 7.92
N ILE A 105 2.61 13.19 8.59
CA ILE A 105 1.31 13.80 8.28
C ILE A 105 1.36 15.31 8.52
N ILE A 106 1.89 15.75 9.66
CA ILE A 106 1.98 17.18 10.01
C ILE A 106 2.84 17.94 9.00
N PHE A 107 4.02 17.42 8.66
CA PHE A 107 4.99 18.14 7.82
C PHE A 107 4.76 17.96 6.31
N ASP A 108 4.53 16.73 5.84
CA ASP A 108 4.45 16.45 4.40
C ASP A 108 3.03 16.69 3.85
N HIS A 109 2.00 16.39 4.65
CA HIS A 109 0.61 16.42 4.19
C HIS A 109 -0.14 17.68 4.62
N LEU A 110 0.02 18.13 5.88
CA LEU A 110 -0.60 19.35 6.39
C LEU A 110 0.29 20.59 6.22
N GLN A 111 1.57 20.42 5.87
CA GLN A 111 2.53 21.51 5.65
C GLN A 111 2.69 22.46 6.86
N LEU A 112 2.38 21.98 8.06
CA LEU A 112 2.42 22.75 9.30
C LEU A 112 3.86 22.75 9.84
N THR A 113 4.60 23.80 9.53
CA THR A 113 6.06 23.86 9.76
C THR A 113 6.47 24.62 11.02
N LYS A 114 5.55 25.33 11.70
CA LYS A 114 5.96 26.50 12.49
C LYS A 114 5.88 26.44 14.02
N ASN A 115 5.20 25.48 14.66
CA ASN A 115 5.06 25.50 16.13
C ASN A 115 5.41 24.22 16.91
N TYR A 116 5.58 23.04 16.28
CA TYR A 116 5.82 21.79 17.03
C TYR A 116 7.31 21.47 17.30
N ARG A 117 8.22 22.44 17.09
CA ARG A 117 9.69 22.22 17.19
C ARG A 117 10.33 22.72 18.49
N SER A 118 9.54 23.13 19.46
CA SER A 118 10.00 23.41 20.83
C SER A 118 9.10 22.55 21.70
N LEU A 119 9.53 21.38 22.15
CA LEU A 119 9.81 21.16 23.56
C LEU A 119 10.69 19.90 23.77
N TYR A 120 11.82 19.81 23.07
CA TYR A 120 12.94 18.98 23.53
C TYR A 120 14.25 19.71 23.25
N SER A 121 14.73 20.40 24.28
CA SER A 121 16.15 20.71 24.45
C SER A 121 16.68 19.90 25.63
#